data_AF-A0A3G2UZM4-F1
#
_entry.id   AF-A0A3G2UZM4-F1
#
_cell.length_a   1.000
_cell.length_b   1.000
_cell.length_c   1.000
_cell.angle_alpha   90.00
_cell.angle_beta   90.00
_cell.angle_gamma   90.00
#
_symmetry.space_group_name_H-M   'P 1'
#
loop_
_entity.id
_entity.type
_entity.pdbx_description
1 polymer ?
#
loop_
_entity_poly.entity_id
_entity_poly.type
_entity_poly.pdbx_seq_one_letter_code
_entity_poly.pdbx_strand_id
1 'polypeptide(L)'
;MTWPNLTPRQQAMLIDSEPDDVTGTEGVGIELRTGADYAVAKALERRKLGHRQGPGGFLPGMYWNNATGLAVRAALKPERTKE
;
A
#
# COMPACT_ATOMS: atom_id res chain seq x y z
N MET A 1 -2.88 7.77 17.84
CA MET A 1 -2.47 8.13 16.48
C MET A 1 -3.73 8.46 15.69
N THR A 2 -3.85 9.68 15.16
CA THR A 2 -4.89 10.02 14.17
C THR A 2 -4.42 9.57 12.81
N TRP A 3 -5.10 8.56 12.25
CA TRP A 3 -4.75 8.04 10.93
C TRP A 3 -4.94 9.11 9.86
N PRO A 4 -4.10 9.14 8.82
CA PRO A 4 -4.24 10.11 7.74
C PRO A 4 -5.61 9.94 7.08
N ASN A 5 -6.28 11.05 6.75
CA ASN A 5 -7.54 11.03 6.01
C ASN A 5 -7.25 10.49 4.60
N LEU A 6 -7.49 9.20 4.37
CA LEU A 6 -7.19 8.48 3.13
C LEU A 6 -8.43 8.41 2.26
N THR A 7 -8.26 8.63 0.95
CA THR A 7 -9.35 8.41 -0.01
C THR A 7 -9.65 6.92 -0.16
N PRO A 8 -10.86 6.52 -0.60
CA PRO A 8 -11.19 5.11 -0.82
C PRO A 8 -10.19 4.37 -1.73
N ARG A 9 -9.65 5.04 -2.76
CA ARG A 9 -8.62 4.45 -3.64
C ARG A 9 -7.27 4.25 -2.95
N GLN A 10 -6.88 5.18 -2.07
CA GLN A 10 -5.67 5.03 -1.26
C GLN A 10 -5.82 3.85 -0.28
N GLN A 11 -6.99 3.72 0.34
CA GLN A 11 -7.29 2.61 1.23
C GLN A 11 -7.27 1.26 0.50
N ALA A 12 -7.91 1.18 -0.68
CA ALA A 12 -7.91 -0.02 -1.52
C ALA A 12 -6.47 -0.44 -1.88
N MET A 13 -5.65 0.50 -2.35
CA MET A 13 -4.25 0.20 -2.70
C MET A 13 -3.43 -0.32 -1.51
N LEU A 14 -3.63 0.24 -0.31
CA LEU A 14 -3.00 -0.27 0.92
C LEU A 14 -3.51 -1.68 1.27
N ILE A 15 -4.80 -1.96 1.04
CA ILE A 15 -5.42 -3.26 1.32
C ILE A 15 -4.88 -4.34 0.38
N ASP A 16 -4.74 -4.02 -0.91
CA ASP A 16 -4.31 -4.92 -1.97
C ASP A 16 -2.83 -5.31 -1.85
N SER A 17 -1.98 -4.43 -1.33
CA SER A 17 -0.59 -4.76 -0.99
C SER A 17 -0.54 -5.45 0.38
N GLU A 18 -0.85 -6.75 0.38
CA GLU A 18 -0.82 -7.64 1.55
C GLU A 18 0.58 -7.76 2.15
N PRO A 19 0.74 -8.08 3.44
CA PRO A 19 2.07 -8.37 3.99
C PRO A 19 2.73 -9.56 3.28
N ASP A 20 4.04 -9.50 3.10
CA ASP A 20 4.84 -10.61 2.58
C ASP A 20 4.80 -11.82 3.53
N ASP A 21 4.93 -13.03 2.98
CA ASP A 21 4.84 -14.30 3.71
C ASP A 21 6.13 -14.68 4.44
N VAL A 22 7.25 -14.03 4.14
CA VAL A 22 8.57 -14.33 4.72
C VAL A 22 8.80 -13.58 6.03
N THR A 23 8.51 -12.28 6.05
CA THR A 23 8.78 -11.38 7.16
C THR A 23 7.52 -10.68 7.68
N GLY A 24 6.53 -10.48 6.82
CA GLY A 24 5.33 -9.68 7.11
C GLY A 24 5.63 -8.20 7.39
N THR A 25 6.84 -7.74 7.04
CA THR A 25 7.32 -6.38 7.33
C THR A 25 7.24 -5.45 6.12
N GLU A 26 7.09 -6.02 4.92
CA GLU A 26 6.86 -5.31 3.68
C GLU A 26 5.59 -5.83 2.99
N GLY A 27 5.00 -4.99 2.13
CA GLY A 27 3.87 -5.42 1.32
C GLY A 27 4.33 -6.22 0.11
N VAL A 28 3.49 -7.10 -0.41
CA VAL A 28 3.66 -7.67 -1.75
C VAL A 28 3.48 -6.58 -2.80
N GLY A 29 4.26 -6.67 -3.86
CA GLY A 29 4.23 -5.72 -4.96
C GLY A 29 2.92 -5.80 -5.74
N ILE A 30 2.25 -4.66 -5.92
CA ILE A 30 1.06 -4.55 -6.76
C ILE A 30 1.35 -3.74 -8.01
N GLU A 31 0.80 -4.19 -9.13
CA GLU A 31 1.01 -3.58 -10.44
C GLU A 31 0.18 -2.30 -10.61
N LEU A 32 0.84 -1.22 -11.04
CA LEU A 32 0.26 0.07 -11.36
C LEU A 32 -0.08 0.11 -12.85
N ARG A 33 -1.34 -0.16 -13.18
CA ARG A 33 -1.79 -0.38 -14.58
C ARG A 33 -2.22 0.91 -15.26
N THR A 34 -2.67 1.89 -14.49
CA THR A 34 -3.25 3.13 -15.01
C THR A 34 -2.56 4.35 -14.43
N GLY A 35 -2.65 5.49 -15.13
CA GLY A 35 -2.16 6.76 -14.60
C GLY A 35 -2.81 7.16 -13.26
N ALA A 36 -4.04 6.70 -13.01
CA ALA A 36 -4.71 6.88 -11.73
C ALA A 36 -4.02 6.08 -10.61
N ASP A 37 -3.62 4.83 -10.87
CA ASP A 37 -2.89 4.01 -9.90
C ASP A 37 -1.55 4.66 -9.54
N TYR A 38 -0.81 5.14 -10.54
CA TYR A 38 0.43 5.89 -10.30
C TYR A 38 0.21 7.14 -9.44
N ALA A 39 -0.88 7.87 -9.67
CA ALA A 39 -1.21 9.05 -8.87
C ALA A 39 -1.51 8.68 -7.40
N VAL A 40 -2.22 7.57 -7.18
CA VAL A 40 -2.51 7.04 -5.83
C VAL A 40 -1.22 6.58 -5.15
N ALA A 41 -0.39 5.77 -5.83
CA ALA A 41 0.88 5.27 -5.30
C ALA A 41 1.82 6.43 -4.93
N LYS A 42 1.94 7.45 -5.79
CA LYS A 42 2.73 8.66 -5.51
C LYS A 42 2.20 9.43 -4.30
N ALA A 43 0.87 9.46 -4.09
CA ALA A 43 0.29 10.09 -2.91
C ALA A 43 0.57 9.31 -1.63
N LEU A 44 0.57 7.98 -1.67
CA LEU A 44 0.92 7.10 -0.54
C LEU A 44 2.42 7.18 -0.21
N GLU A 45 3.27 7.20 -1.22
CA GLU A 45 4.72 7.41 -1.11
C GLU A 45 5.04 8.74 -0.40
N ARG A 46 4.38 9.83 -0.80
CA ARG A 46 4.51 11.15 -0.13
C ARG A 46 4.05 11.13 1.33
N ARG A 47 3.14 10.22 1.68
CA ARG A 47 2.65 10.00 3.05
C ARG A 47 3.52 9.01 3.83
N LYS A 48 4.61 8.50 3.23
CA LYS A 48 5.51 7.50 3.81
C LYS A 48 4.83 6.17 4.13
N LEU A 49 3.79 5.80 3.38
CA LEU A 49 3.04 4.55 3.59
C LEU A 49 3.50 3.41 2.67
N GLY A 50 4.45 3.68 1.79
CA GLY A 50 4.96 2.70 0.85
C GLY A 50 5.92 3.36 -0.12
N HIS A 51 6.34 2.60 -1.12
CA HIS A 51 7.20 3.08 -2.18
C HIS A 51 6.77 2.47 -3.50
N ARG A 52 7.09 3.17 -4.60
CA ARG A 52 6.84 2.68 -5.96
C ARG A 52 8.16 2.60 -6.71
N GLN A 53 8.29 1.63 -7.60
CA GLN A 53 9.41 1.60 -8.52
C GLN A 53 9.07 2.32 -9.82
N GLY A 54 9.91 3.29 -10.18
CA GLY A 54 9.80 4.02 -11.43
C GLY A 54 10.31 3.25 -12.64
N PRO A 55 10.28 3.86 -13.85
CA PRO A 55 10.61 3.22 -15.14
C PRO A 55 12.05 2.69 -15.34
N GLY A 56 12.86 2.61 -14.30
CA GLY A 56 14.22 2.04 -14.34
C GLY A 56 14.55 1.17 -13.12
N GLY A 57 13.54 0.80 -12.33
CA GLY A 57 13.69 -0.14 -11.23
C GLY A 57 13.77 -1.59 -11.71
N PHE A 58 14.04 -2.50 -10.78
CA PHE A 58 14.06 -3.95 -11.03
C PHE A 58 12.68 -4.49 -11.45
N LEU A 59 11.61 -3.94 -10.89
CA LEU A 59 10.21 -4.20 -11.22
C LEU A 59 9.48 -2.87 -11.42
N PRO A 60 9.62 -2.24 -12.60
CA PRO A 60 9.02 -0.94 -12.87
C PRO A 60 7.49 -1.03 -12.84
N GLY A 61 6.85 0.01 -12.30
CA GLY A 61 5.39 0.09 -12.26
C GLY A 61 4.74 -0.74 -11.17
N MET A 62 5.45 -0.96 -10.08
CA MET A 62 4.95 -1.64 -8.90
C MET A 62 4.92 -0.71 -7.69
N TYR A 63 4.02 -0.98 -6.76
CA TYR A 63 3.93 -0.35 -5.44
C TYR A 63 4.00 -1.40 -4.34
N TRP A 64 4.68 -1.07 -3.24
CA TRP A 64 4.80 -1.90 -2.04
C TRP A 64 4.44 -1.08 -0.82
N ASN A 65 3.63 -1.65 0.07
CA ASN A 65 3.53 -1.13 1.42
C ASN A 65 4.87 -1.25 2.15
N ASN A 66 5.18 -0.27 2.98
CA ASN A 66 6.20 -0.42 4.01
C ASN A 66 5.53 -0.79 5.35
N ALA A 67 6.30 -0.98 6.41
CA ALA A 67 5.79 -1.29 7.75
C ALA A 67 4.69 -0.32 8.23
N THR A 68 4.79 0.98 7.90
CA THR A 68 3.76 1.97 8.28
C THR A 68 2.49 1.79 7.44
N GLY A 69 2.62 1.53 6.13
CA GLY A 69 1.49 1.19 5.26
C GLY A 69 0.74 -0.06 5.71
N LEU A 70 1.47 -1.09 6.15
CA LEU A 70 0.87 -2.31 6.69
C LEU A 70 0.14 -2.06 8.02
N ALA A 71 0.69 -1.23 8.91
CA ALA A 71 0.00 -0.81 10.13
C ALA A 71 -1.30 -0.05 9.82
N VAL A 72 -1.28 0.83 8.81
CA VAL A 72 -2.49 1.53 8.35
C VAL A 72 -3.49 0.55 7.74
N ARG A 73 -3.04 -0.39 6.90
CA ARG A 73 -3.88 -1.46 6.34
C ARG A 73 -4.58 -2.24 7.44
N ALA A 74 -3.86 -2.63 8.49
CA ALA A 74 -4.42 -3.36 9.62
C ALA A 74 -5.53 -2.56 10.32
N ALA A 75 -5.36 -1.23 10.46
CA ALA A 75 -6.38 -0.36 11.02
C ALA A 75 -7.60 -0.15 10.09
N LEU A 76 -7.41 -0.27 8.77
CA LEU A 76 -8.49 -0.14 7.77
C LEU A 76 -9.34 -1.40 7.62
N LYS A 77 -8.80 -2.58 7.94
CA LYS A 77 -9.56 -3.83 8.04
C LYS A 77 -10.00 -4.01 9.50
N PRO A 78 -11.17 -3.49 9.94
CA PRO A 78 -11.72 -3.92 11.22
C PRO A 78 -11.86 -5.44 11.14
N GLU A 79 -11.33 -6.14 12.15
CA GLU A 79 -11.38 -7.59 12.23
C GLU A 79 -12.78 -8.08 11.82
N ARG A 80 -12.84 -9.01 10.85
CA ARG A 80 -13.99 -9.91 10.82
C ARG A 80 -13.90 -10.70 12.13
N THR A 81 -14.63 -10.25 13.14
CA THR A 81 -14.96 -11.07 14.30
C THR A 81 -15.44 -12.40 13.75
N LYS A 82 -14.73 -13.47 14.09
CA LYS A 82 -15.11 -14.84 13.73
C LYS A 82 -16.52 -15.09 14.25
N GLU A 83 -17.45 -15.41 13.36
CA GLU A 83 -18.69 -16.14 13.69
C GLU A 83 -18.40 -17.64 13.76
#